data_AF-A0A8X6XR54-F1
#
_entry.id   AF-A0A8X6XR54-F1
#
_cell.length_a   1.000
_cell.length_b   1.000
_cell.length_c   1.000
_cell.angle_alpha   90.00
_cell.angle_beta   90.00
_cell.angle_gamma   90.00
#
_symmetry.space_group_name_H-M   'P 1'
#
loop_
_entity.id
_entity.type
_entity.pdbx_description
1 polymer ?
#
loop_
_entity_poly.entity_id
_entity_poly.type
_entity_poly.pdbx_seq_one_letter_code
_entity_poly.pdbx_strand_id
1 'polypeptide(L)'
;IIRERVRIPLQRSSYVWNSHPGALPILPQFSDVLRDFPFYLNHLGDTPHPKFTAVIYVSMAAHSAPLLRLVKTVAKSAYAARVVVIWNSETVPASSVKWPSSPIPINVIQAQHKILWGKIESNGYVKRGFRVY
;
A
#
# COMPACT_ATOMS: atom_id res chain seq x y z
N ILE A 1 -36.18 -17.41 22.71
CA ILE A 1 -35.85 -16.06 22.20
C ILE A 1 -34.53 -15.64 22.86
N ILE A 2 -33.41 -15.82 22.16
CA ILE A 2 -32.09 -15.40 22.65
C ILE A 2 -31.96 -13.91 22.34
N ARG A 3 -32.07 -13.05 23.36
CA ARG A 3 -31.72 -11.63 23.28
C ARG A 3 -30.20 -11.52 23.38
N GLU A 4 -29.52 -11.84 22.30
CA GLU A 4 -28.08 -11.61 22.19
C GLU A 4 -27.85 -10.10 22.10
N ARG A 5 -27.19 -9.54 23.12
CA ARG A 5 -26.84 -8.13 23.16
C ARG A 5 -25.87 -7.85 22.01
N VAL A 6 -26.35 -7.21 20.95
CA VAL A 6 -25.50 -6.55 19.95
C VAL A 6 -24.65 -5.53 20.69
N ARG A 7 -23.40 -5.88 21.00
CA ARG A 7 -22.43 -4.92 21.53
C ARG A 7 -22.20 -3.91 20.43
N ILE A 8 -22.63 -2.67 20.64
CA ILE A 8 -22.24 -1.53 19.81
C ILE A 8 -20.70 -1.54 19.84
N PRO A 9 -20.00 -1.72 18.71
CA PRO A 9 -18.55 -1.70 18.73
C PRO A 9 -18.15 -0.31 19.22
N LEU A 10 -17.55 -0.24 20.42
CA LEU A 10 -16.78 0.94 20.81
C LEU A 10 -15.83 1.19 19.65
N GLN A 11 -15.94 2.38 19.05
CA GLN A 11 -15.17 2.79 17.88
C GLN A 11 -13.71 2.47 18.19
N ARG A 12 -13.16 1.42 17.54
CA ARG A 12 -11.75 1.07 17.74
C ARG A 12 -10.95 2.31 17.36
N SER A 13 -10.00 2.68 18.20
CA SER A 13 -9.11 3.80 17.91
C SER A 13 -8.55 3.61 16.50
N SER A 14 -8.79 4.59 15.62
CA SER A 14 -8.30 4.58 14.23
C SER A 14 -6.77 4.52 14.16
N TYR A 15 -6.10 4.76 15.29
CA TYR A 15 -4.65 4.68 15.45
C TYR A 15 -4.11 3.25 15.59
N VAL A 16 -4.96 2.25 15.81
CA VAL A 16 -4.51 0.87 16.05
C VAL A 16 -4.40 0.12 14.72
N TRP A 17 -3.37 0.45 13.96
CA TRP A 17 -2.87 -0.38 12.86
C TRP A 17 -1.65 -1.15 13.37
N ASN A 18 -1.77 -2.48 13.51
CA ASN A 18 -0.66 -3.38 13.86
C ASN A 18 0.27 -2.90 14.99
N SER A 19 -0.29 -2.53 16.14
CA SER A 19 0.53 -2.35 17.34
C SER A 19 0.94 -3.71 17.92
N HIS A 20 2.02 -3.72 18.69
CA HIS A 20 2.63 -4.91 19.30
C HIS A 20 1.59 -5.90 19.88
N PRO A 21 1.77 -7.23 19.71
CA PRO A 21 2.96 -7.91 19.18
C PRO A 21 2.97 -8.16 17.66
N GLY A 22 1.96 -7.70 16.91
CA GLY A 22 1.80 -7.99 15.48
C GLY A 22 2.56 -7.08 14.51
N ALA A 23 3.76 -6.59 14.87
CA ALA A 23 4.47 -5.57 14.09
C ALA A 23 4.91 -6.12 12.72
N LEU A 24 4.38 -5.54 11.65
CA LEU A 24 4.96 -5.71 10.32
C LEU A 24 6.41 -5.18 10.38
N PRO A 25 7.42 -5.96 9.97
CA PRO A 25 8.80 -5.47 9.98
C PRO A 25 8.91 -4.27 9.04
N ILE A 26 9.41 -3.16 9.56
CA ILE A 26 9.73 -2.00 8.75
C ILE A 26 11.06 -2.22 8.06
N LEU A 27 11.04 -1.97 6.77
CA LEU A 27 12.20 -2.13 5.91
C LEU A 27 12.99 -0.81 5.93
N PRO A 28 14.30 -0.80 6.28
CA PRO A 28 15.10 0.43 6.43
C PRO A 28 15.12 1.31 5.17
N GLN A 29 14.93 0.72 3.99
CA GLN A 29 14.88 1.47 2.74
C GLN A 29 13.70 2.44 2.60
N PHE A 30 12.71 2.41 3.50
CA PHE A 30 11.56 3.32 3.42
C PHE A 30 11.82 4.67 4.09
N SER A 31 12.32 4.68 5.34
CA SER A 31 12.73 5.89 6.05
C SER A 31 13.46 5.53 7.35
N ASP A 32 14.42 6.36 7.74
CA ASP A 32 15.08 6.31 9.06
C ASP A 32 14.40 7.23 10.09
N VAL A 33 13.36 7.97 9.70
CA VAL A 33 12.66 8.94 10.56
C VAL A 33 11.36 8.34 11.09
N LEU A 34 11.22 8.23 12.42
CA LEU A 34 10.04 7.62 13.07
C LEU A 34 8.71 8.30 12.70
N ARG A 35 8.70 9.61 12.44
CA ARG A 35 7.49 10.38 12.09
C ARG A 35 6.91 9.99 10.73
N ASP A 36 7.71 9.44 9.83
CA ASP A 36 7.24 9.02 8.50
C ASP A 36 6.34 7.79 8.57
N PHE A 37 6.34 7.11 9.71
CA PHE A 37 5.58 5.90 9.94
C PHE A 37 4.29 6.19 10.74
N PRO A 38 3.10 5.92 10.17
CA PRO A 38 1.84 6.31 10.79
C PRO A 38 1.55 5.59 12.12
N PHE A 39 2.15 4.42 12.35
CA PHE A 39 1.98 3.64 13.57
C PHE A 39 2.78 4.19 14.77
N TYR A 40 3.73 5.12 14.57
CA TYR A 40 4.42 5.81 15.66
C TYR A 40 3.76 7.14 16.07
N LEU A 41 2.76 7.63 15.33
CA LEU A 41 2.13 8.93 15.59
C LEU A 41 1.61 9.06 17.03
N ASN A 42 0.94 8.01 17.54
CA ASN A 42 0.42 8.02 18.91
C ASN A 42 1.53 8.04 19.99
N HIS A 43 2.66 7.38 19.73
CA HIS A 43 3.80 7.38 20.65
C HIS A 43 4.56 8.71 20.64
N LEU A 44 4.58 9.39 19.49
CA LEU A 44 5.24 10.68 19.31
C LEU A 44 4.36 11.87 19.72
N GLY A 45 3.09 11.62 20.10
CA GLY A 45 2.12 12.68 20.38
C GLY A 45 1.78 13.52 19.15
N ASP A 46 2.01 12.98 17.95
CA ASP A 46 1.82 13.67 16.69
C ASP A 46 0.42 13.41 16.12
N THR A 47 -0.12 14.41 15.41
CA THR A 47 -1.45 14.31 14.79
C THR A 47 -1.34 13.86 13.35
N PRO A 48 -2.24 12.99 12.86
CA PRO A 48 -2.23 12.57 11.48
C PRO A 48 -2.52 13.77 10.57
N HIS A 49 -1.90 13.76 9.38
CA HIS A 49 -2.13 14.80 8.39
C HIS A 49 -3.64 14.86 8.01
N PRO A 50 -4.25 16.04 7.85
CA PRO A 50 -5.69 16.19 7.60
C PRO A 50 -6.14 15.66 6.23
N LYS A 51 -5.19 15.43 5.32
CA LYS A 51 -5.43 14.82 4.01
C LYS A 51 -4.86 13.41 3.95
N PHE A 52 -5.60 12.50 3.31
CA PHE A 52 -5.22 11.11 3.13
C PHE A 52 -4.54 10.87 1.77
N THR A 53 -3.73 9.81 1.71
CA THR A 53 -3.25 9.22 0.45
C THR A 53 -4.15 8.04 0.09
N ALA A 54 -4.76 8.08 -1.09
CA ALA A 54 -5.59 6.98 -1.56
C ALA A 54 -4.72 5.91 -2.21
N VAL A 55 -4.79 4.67 -1.74
CA VAL A 55 -4.11 3.52 -2.36
C VAL A 55 -5.16 2.63 -3.01
N ILE A 56 -5.05 2.44 -4.33
CA ILE A 56 -5.98 1.64 -5.13
C ILE A 56 -5.21 0.44 -5.67
N TYR A 57 -5.54 -0.75 -5.19
CA TYR A 57 -4.94 -2.00 -5.64
C TYR A 57 -5.74 -2.58 -6.81
N VAL A 58 -5.04 -2.93 -7.88
CA VAL A 58 -5.61 -3.43 -9.13
C VAL A 58 -5.04 -4.82 -9.40
N SER A 59 -5.82 -5.88 -9.20
CA SER A 59 -5.35 -7.27 -9.33
C SER A 59 -5.64 -7.95 -10.67
N MET A 60 -6.52 -7.39 -11.49
CA MET A 60 -6.96 -7.95 -12.77
C MET A 60 -7.03 -6.82 -13.78
N ALA A 61 -6.87 -7.13 -15.08
CA ALA A 61 -6.75 -6.17 -16.18
C ALA A 61 -7.78 -5.03 -16.12
N ALA A 62 -7.42 -3.94 -15.45
CA ALA A 62 -8.33 -2.83 -15.20
C ALA A 62 -8.15 -1.75 -16.26
N HIS A 63 -8.46 -2.11 -17.50
CA HIS A 63 -8.86 -1.11 -18.51
C HIS A 63 -10.36 -0.78 -18.38
N SER A 64 -10.93 -0.95 -17.18
CA SER A 64 -12.37 -0.90 -16.95
C SER A 64 -12.82 0.48 -16.51
N ALA A 65 -13.98 0.92 -17.02
CA ALA A 65 -14.62 2.18 -16.65
C ALA A 65 -14.78 2.40 -15.12
N PRO A 66 -14.99 1.36 -14.27
CA PRO A 66 -15.04 1.51 -12.82
C PRO A 66 -13.75 2.08 -12.19
N LEU A 67 -12.57 1.65 -12.64
CA LEU A 67 -11.30 2.16 -12.11
C LEU A 67 -11.17 3.67 -12.37
N LEU A 68 -11.42 4.09 -13.61
CA LEU A 68 -11.32 5.49 -13.99
C LEU A 68 -12.34 6.36 -13.24
N ARG A 69 -13.57 5.85 -13.04
CA ARG A 69 -14.60 6.52 -12.24
C ARG A 69 -14.17 6.64 -10.78
N LEU A 70 -13.64 5.58 -10.18
CA LEU A 70 -13.15 5.58 -8.81
C LEU A 70 -12.04 6.63 -8.63
N VAL A 71 -11.02 6.59 -9.49
CA VAL A 71 -9.90 7.54 -9.45
C VAL A 71 -10.41 8.97 -9.60
N LYS A 72 -11.32 9.23 -10.56
CA LYS A 72 -11.91 10.56 -10.77
C LYS A 72 -12.70 11.05 -9.55
N THR A 73 -13.44 10.18 -8.87
CA THR A 73 -14.21 10.54 -7.67
C THR A 73 -13.29 10.83 -6.49
N VAL A 74 -12.29 9.99 -6.26
CA VAL A 74 -11.30 10.17 -5.19
C VAL A 74 -10.46 11.43 -5.43
N ALA A 75 -10.05 11.68 -6.67
CA ALA A 75 -9.31 12.87 -7.09
C ALA A 75 -10.03 14.20 -6.80
N LYS A 76 -11.36 14.19 -6.74
CA LYS A 76 -12.17 15.37 -6.42
C LYS A 76 -12.32 15.63 -4.93
N SER A 77 -11.93 14.70 -4.07
CA SER A 77 -12.04 14.87 -2.63
C SER A 77 -11.13 15.97 -2.13
N ALA A 78 -11.67 16.93 -1.38
CA ALA A 78 -10.89 17.99 -0.73
C ALA A 78 -9.87 17.44 0.29
N TYR A 79 -10.10 16.22 0.78
CA TYR A 79 -9.26 15.54 1.77
C TYR A 79 -8.26 14.58 1.12
N ALA A 80 -8.28 14.38 -0.20
CA ALA A 80 -7.26 13.56 -0.87
C ALA A 80 -6.02 14.40 -1.17
N ALA A 81 -4.84 13.94 -0.75
CA ALA A 81 -3.56 14.58 -1.07
C ALA A 81 -2.96 14.03 -2.36
N ARG A 82 -3.11 12.72 -2.62
CA ARG A 82 -2.59 12.01 -3.79
C ARG A 82 -3.32 10.69 -3.98
N VAL A 83 -3.25 10.13 -5.18
CA VAL A 83 -3.72 8.78 -5.51
C VAL A 83 -2.53 7.93 -5.93
N VAL A 84 -2.39 6.74 -5.34
CA VAL A 84 -1.39 5.74 -5.70
C VAL A 84 -2.13 4.50 -6.20
N VAL A 85 -1.96 4.18 -7.47
CA VAL A 85 -2.51 2.98 -8.10
C VAL A 85 -1.44 1.90 -8.11
N ILE A 86 -1.67 0.82 -7.37
CA ILE A 86 -0.80 -0.36 -7.37
C ILE A 86 -1.35 -1.33 -8.42
N TRP A 87 -0.60 -1.48 -9.50
CA TRP A 87 -0.97 -2.30 -10.64
C TRP A 87 -0.37 -3.71 -10.52
N ASN A 88 -1.21 -4.65 -10.08
CA ASN A 88 -0.90 -6.06 -9.95
C ASN A 88 -1.60 -6.85 -11.06
N SER A 89 -1.29 -6.52 -12.30
CA SER A 89 -1.73 -7.26 -13.48
C SER A 89 -0.51 -7.47 -14.40
N GLU A 90 -0.49 -8.59 -15.11
CA GLU A 90 0.56 -8.94 -16.08
C GLU A 90 0.61 -7.97 -17.25
N THR A 91 -0.53 -7.34 -17.57
CA THR A 91 -0.58 -6.24 -18.52
C THR A 91 0.17 -5.05 -17.97
N VAL A 92 1.06 -4.44 -18.77
CA VAL A 92 1.70 -3.17 -18.37
C VAL A 92 0.60 -2.14 -18.09
N PRO A 93 0.67 -1.34 -17.01
CA PRO A 93 -0.24 -0.22 -16.76
C PRO A 93 -0.12 0.70 -17.96
N ALA A 94 -1.06 0.51 -18.89
CA ALA A 94 -0.73 0.73 -20.28
C ALA A 94 -0.35 2.18 -20.52
N SER A 95 0.64 2.37 -21.38
CA SER A 95 0.84 3.57 -22.19
C SER A 95 -0.44 4.08 -22.88
N SER A 96 -1.55 3.32 -22.83
CA SER A 96 -2.88 3.63 -23.36
C SER A 96 -3.90 4.14 -22.33
N VAL A 97 -3.72 3.95 -21.01
CA VAL A 97 -4.70 4.42 -20.01
C VAL A 97 -4.58 5.93 -19.83
N LYS A 98 -5.52 6.68 -20.42
CA LYS A 98 -5.67 8.11 -20.19
C LYS A 98 -6.24 8.33 -18.79
N TRP A 99 -5.36 8.63 -17.82
CA TRP A 99 -5.77 9.02 -16.48
C TRP A 99 -6.65 10.28 -16.52
N PRO A 100 -7.67 10.37 -15.65
CA PRO A 100 -8.49 11.57 -15.60
C PRO A 100 -7.63 12.76 -15.17
N SER A 101 -7.87 13.92 -15.80
CA SER A 101 -7.29 15.17 -15.32
C SER A 101 -7.72 15.38 -13.86
N SER A 102 -6.75 15.63 -13.00
CA SER A 102 -6.89 15.63 -11.54
C SER A 102 -6.12 16.80 -10.94
N PRO A 103 -6.68 17.50 -9.94
CA PRO A 103 -5.95 18.55 -9.21
C PRO A 103 -4.88 17.97 -8.27
N ILE A 104 -4.92 16.67 -7.99
CA ILE A 104 -3.96 15.96 -7.15
C ILE A 104 -3.16 14.94 -7.97
N PRO A 105 -1.89 14.66 -7.61
CA PRO A 105 -1.05 13.72 -8.35
C PRO A 105 -1.60 12.29 -8.28
N ILE A 106 -1.54 11.60 -9.43
CA ILE A 106 -1.88 10.20 -9.60
C ILE A 106 -0.60 9.46 -9.99
N ASN A 107 -0.13 8.57 -9.11
CA ASN A 107 1.07 7.77 -9.32
C ASN A 107 0.67 6.32 -9.57
N VAL A 108 1.28 5.67 -10.57
CA VAL A 108 1.03 4.26 -10.88
C VAL A 108 2.29 3.47 -10.62
N ILE A 109 2.19 2.41 -9.83
CA ILE A 109 3.31 1.56 -9.43
C ILE A 109 3.00 0.14 -9.89
N GLN A 110 3.88 -0.47 -10.67
CA GLN A 110 3.77 -1.90 -10.98
C GLN A 110 4.08 -2.71 -9.72
N ALA A 111 3.17 -3.61 -9.35
CA ALA A 111 3.41 -4.54 -8.26
C ALA A 111 4.54 -5.49 -8.65
N GLN A 112 5.57 -5.58 -7.82
CA GLN A 112 6.63 -6.56 -8.02
C GLN A 112 6.12 -7.93 -7.58
N HIS A 113 5.99 -8.87 -8.51
CA HIS A 113 5.80 -10.27 -8.15
C HIS A 113 7.12 -10.84 -7.66
N LYS A 114 7.22 -11.09 -6.35
CA LYS A 114 8.34 -11.85 -5.81
C LYS A 114 8.21 -13.29 -6.28
N ILE A 115 8.96 -13.69 -7.31
CA ILE A 115 9.09 -15.08 -7.71
C ILE A 115 9.87 -15.78 -6.59
N LEU A 116 9.15 -16.36 -5.62
CA LEU A 116 9.73 -17.10 -4.50
C LEU A 116 10.15 -18.52 -4.88
N TRP A 117 9.91 -18.95 -6.12
CA TRP A 117 10.23 -20.30 -6.60
C TRP A 117 10.99 -20.23 -7.91
N GLY A 118 12.31 -20.17 -7.83
CA GLY A 118 13.14 -20.09 -9.03
C GLY A 118 14.64 -19.92 -8.82
N LYS A 119 15.25 -20.61 -7.85
CA LYS A 119 16.63 -21.15 -7.99
C LYS A 119 16.99 -22.15 -6.88
N ILE A 120 16.36 -23.32 -6.91
CA ILE A 120 17.03 -24.53 -6.45
C ILE A 120 17.46 -25.25 -7.73
N GLU A 121 18.54 -24.76 -8.34
CA GLU A 121 19.25 -25.51 -9.36
C GLU A 121 19.97 -26.66 -8.66
N SER A 122 19.41 -27.85 -8.77
CA SER A 122 20.07 -29.12 -8.48
C SER A 122 21.10 -29.41 -9.58
N ASN A 123 22.28 -28.79 -9.51
CA ASN A 123 23.57 -29.43 -9.79
C ASN A 123 24.71 -28.42 -9.89
N GLY A 124 25.77 -28.67 -9.09
CA GLY A 124 27.14 -28.45 -9.53
C GLY A 124 27.68 -27.02 -9.45
N TYR A 125 28.27 -26.71 -8.30
CA TYR A 125 29.44 -25.82 -8.12
C TYR A 125 29.51 -24.53 -8.97
N VAL A 126 29.20 -23.38 -8.35
CA VAL A 126 30.12 -22.21 -8.42
C VAL A 126 30.12 -21.46 -7.08
N LYS A 127 31.20 -21.62 -6.34
CA LYS A 127 31.68 -20.70 -5.32
C LYS A 127 32.11 -19.40 -6.02
N ARG A 128 31.53 -18.26 -5.64
CA ARG A 128 32.10 -16.88 -5.66
C ARG A 128 31.11 -16.05 -4.82
N GLY A 129 31.37 -15.65 -3.59
CA GLY A 129 32.59 -15.09 -3.03
C GLY A 129 32.26 -13.69 -2.54
N PHE A 130 31.47 -13.58 -1.48
CA PHE A 130 31.41 -12.36 -0.68
C PHE A 130 32.71 -12.30 0.12
N ARG A 131 33.53 -11.29 -0.14
CA ARG A 131 34.72 -10.99 0.64
C ARG A 131 34.43 -9.73 1.45
N VAL A 132 34.10 -9.92 2.72
CA VAL A 132 34.31 -8.94 3.78
C VAL A 132 34.80 -9.75 4.97
N TYR A 133 36.11 -9.67 5.20
CA TYR A 133 36.96 -10.25 6.26
C TYR A 133 36.73 -11.70 6.66
#